data_AF-A0A0E3QHF3-F1
#
_entry.id   AF-A0A0E3QHF3-F1
#
_cell.length_a   1.000
_cell.length_b   1.000
_cell.length_c   1.000
_cell.angle_alpha   90.00
_cell.angle_beta   90.00
_cell.angle_gamma   90.00
#
_symmetry.space_group_name_H-M   'P 1'
#
loop_
_entity.id
_entity.type
_entity.pdbx_description
1 polymer ?
#
loop_
_entity_poly.entity_id
_entity_poly.type
_entity_poly.pdbx_seq_one_letter_code
_entity_poly.pdbx_strand_id
1 'polypeptide(L)'
;MTGEDFFCEEDALKAAKKWIADFPSVVFEKIYLKTIKKREAGKRGRPSKDEKLRTYEKLKTYYRINEIIKVNESFVLIEMEKMGLFIIASSDISLSPEEMLKYYKGQDKVEKGFLFLKSDTFSISKVYLKNKSKIEALTMIMVLCLMIYSIAEWKLRIKLEDENETVPDQKGKPTKKSTMRWIFFKFQGITELITQKKGKTNSEILNMEDINWKVLTGRYGV
;
A
#
# COMPACT_ATOMS: atom_id res chain seq x y z
N MET A 1 29.89 -3.25 -4.99
CA MET A 1 30.80 -3.30 -6.15
C MET A 1 31.12 -4.73 -6.60
N THR A 2 30.20 -5.68 -6.42
CA THR A 2 30.45 -7.09 -6.72
C THR A 2 30.56 -7.33 -8.22
N GLY A 3 31.79 -7.55 -8.71
CA GLY A 3 32.03 -8.09 -10.05
C GLY A 3 33.12 -7.38 -10.87
N GLU A 4 33.61 -6.22 -10.43
CA GLU A 4 34.67 -5.49 -11.14
C GLU A 4 36.06 -6.02 -10.78
N ASP A 5 36.91 -6.18 -11.82
CA ASP A 5 38.28 -6.66 -11.69
C ASP A 5 39.24 -5.55 -12.12
N PHE A 6 40.16 -5.19 -11.24
CA PHE A 6 41.13 -4.12 -11.43
C PHE A 6 42.52 -4.69 -11.73
N PHE A 7 43.30 -3.97 -12.53
CA PHE A 7 44.67 -4.36 -12.86
C PHE A 7 45.67 -4.00 -11.75
N CYS A 8 45.36 -2.98 -10.94
CA CYS A 8 46.15 -2.53 -9.81
C CYS A 8 45.31 -2.54 -8.53
N GLU A 9 45.97 -2.77 -7.39
CA GLU A 9 45.39 -2.63 -6.06
C GLU A 9 44.94 -1.19 -5.78
N GLU A 10 45.72 -0.21 -6.21
CA GLU A 10 45.38 1.21 -6.04
C GLU A 10 44.09 1.60 -6.78
N ASP A 11 43.89 1.06 -7.99
CA ASP A 11 42.69 1.29 -8.79
C ASP A 11 41.45 0.72 -8.10
N ALA A 12 41.59 -0.49 -7.54
CA ALA A 12 40.54 -1.14 -6.76
C ALA A 12 40.15 -0.27 -5.56
N LEU A 13 41.13 0.16 -4.75
CA LEU A 13 40.88 1.00 -3.58
C LEU A 13 40.28 2.37 -3.94
N LYS A 14 40.70 2.95 -5.06
CA LYS A 14 40.15 4.22 -5.56
C LYS A 14 38.69 4.07 -5.97
N ALA A 15 38.34 2.96 -6.64
CA ALA A 15 36.95 2.64 -6.98
C ALA A 15 36.09 2.45 -5.71
N ALA A 16 36.62 1.79 -4.68
CA ALA A 16 35.92 1.62 -3.39
C ALA A 16 35.65 2.96 -2.70
N LYS A 17 36.64 3.86 -2.67
CA LYS A 17 36.47 5.21 -2.12
C LYS A 17 35.42 6.01 -2.91
N LYS A 18 35.45 5.92 -4.24
CA LYS A 18 34.46 6.59 -5.10
C LYS A 18 33.05 6.05 -4.83
N TRP A 19 32.91 4.74 -4.67
CA TRP A 19 31.61 4.13 -4.42
C TRP A 19 31.01 4.54 -3.06
N ILE A 20 31.80 4.63 -1.97
CA ILE A 20 31.29 5.20 -0.71
C ILE A 20 30.84 6.65 -0.90
N ALA A 21 31.61 7.44 -1.65
CA ALA A 21 31.26 8.85 -1.88
C ALA A 21 29.91 8.99 -2.60
N ASP A 22 29.60 8.06 -3.52
CA ASP A 22 28.32 7.99 -4.22
C ASP A 22 27.17 7.47 -3.33
N PHE A 23 27.47 6.75 -2.23
CA PHE A 23 26.48 6.18 -1.30
C PHE A 23 26.76 6.52 0.18
N PRO A 24 26.52 7.78 0.61
CA PRO A 24 26.83 8.25 1.97
C PRO A 24 26.08 7.54 3.11
N SER A 25 24.96 6.88 2.79
CA SER A 25 24.13 6.10 3.71
C SER A 25 24.76 4.77 4.13
N VAL A 26 25.90 4.40 3.54
CA VAL A 26 26.59 3.13 3.75
C VAL A 26 28.06 3.38 4.06
N VAL A 27 28.62 2.61 4.98
CA VAL A 27 30.04 2.60 5.33
C VAL A 27 30.61 1.19 5.17
N PHE A 28 31.88 1.08 4.78
CA PHE A 28 32.57 -0.21 4.79
C PHE A 28 32.93 -0.58 6.22
N GLU A 29 32.42 -1.71 6.69
CA GLU A 29 32.81 -2.31 7.97
C GLU A 29 34.15 -3.05 7.81
N LYS A 30 34.31 -3.80 6.72
CA LYS A 30 35.56 -4.47 6.35
C LYS A 30 35.73 -4.49 4.84
N ILE A 31 36.95 -4.27 4.39
CA ILE A 31 37.35 -4.31 2.98
C ILE A 31 38.37 -5.44 2.84
N TYR A 32 38.09 -6.41 1.97
CA TYR A 32 38.99 -7.50 1.65
C TYR A 32 39.43 -7.38 0.19
N LEU A 33 40.73 -7.42 -0.03
CA LEU A 33 41.31 -7.44 -1.37
C LEU A 33 41.57 -8.90 -1.77
N LYS A 34 40.89 -9.38 -2.80
CA LYS A 34 41.07 -10.71 -3.35
C LYS A 34 41.86 -10.65 -4.65
N THR A 35 43.02 -11.29 -4.66
CA THR A 35 43.82 -11.46 -5.86
C THR A 35 43.25 -12.62 -6.71
N ILE A 36 42.97 -12.35 -7.98
CA ILE A 36 42.44 -13.32 -8.95
C ILE A 36 43.42 -13.41 -10.11
N LYS A 37 43.87 -14.62 -10.42
CA LYS A 37 44.66 -14.87 -11.63
C LYS A 37 43.72 -15.22 -12.78
N LYS A 38 43.70 -14.42 -13.84
CA LYS A 38 42.93 -14.72 -15.05
C LYS A 38 43.86 -15.00 -16.23
N ARG A 39 43.44 -15.94 -17.06
CA ARG A 39 44.08 -16.24 -18.34
C ARG A 39 43.75 -15.11 -19.32
N GLU A 40 44.75 -14.57 -20.02
CA GLU A 40 44.47 -13.68 -21.15
C GLU A 40 43.64 -14.43 -22.20
N ALA A 41 42.67 -13.73 -22.80
CA ALA A 41 41.85 -14.30 -23.86
C ALA A 41 42.75 -14.65 -25.06
N GLY A 42 43.02 -15.94 -25.26
CA GLY A 42 43.66 -16.44 -26.46
C GLY A 42 42.75 -16.29 -27.69
N LYS A 43 43.33 -16.37 -28.89
CA LYS A 43 42.56 -16.37 -30.14
C LYS A 43 41.51 -17.51 -30.12
N ARG A 44 40.34 -17.25 -30.71
CA ARG A 44 39.16 -18.15 -30.71
C ARG A 44 39.55 -19.53 -31.28
N GLY A 45 39.54 -20.58 -30.45
CA GLY A 45 39.87 -21.96 -30.85
C GLY A 45 40.26 -22.88 -29.69
N ARG A 46 40.31 -24.20 -29.93
CA ARG A 46 40.72 -25.21 -28.94
C ARG A 46 42.23 -25.09 -28.68
N PRO A 47 42.70 -24.89 -27.43
CA PRO A 47 44.12 -24.68 -27.15
C PRO A 47 44.97 -25.89 -27.55
N SER A 48 46.07 -25.64 -28.26
CA SER A 48 47.03 -26.70 -28.64
C SER A 48 47.78 -27.23 -27.41
N LYS A 49 48.27 -28.48 -27.48
CA LYS A 49 48.93 -29.20 -26.37
C LYS A 49 50.16 -28.45 -25.82
N ASP A 50 50.85 -27.69 -26.69
CA ASP A 50 52.02 -26.85 -26.39
C ASP A 50 51.63 -25.44 -25.88
N GLU A 51 50.44 -24.97 -26.27
CA GLU A 51 49.87 -23.70 -25.79
C GLU A 51 49.40 -23.80 -24.33
N LYS A 52 49.04 -25.00 -23.86
CA LYS A 52 48.70 -25.25 -22.45
C LYS A 52 49.87 -24.95 -21.50
N LEU A 53 51.11 -25.26 -21.89
CA LEU A 53 52.31 -24.98 -21.08
C LEU A 53 52.61 -23.48 -21.03
N ARG A 54 52.61 -22.78 -22.18
CA ARG A 54 52.78 -21.31 -22.27
C ARG A 54 51.64 -20.51 -21.64
N THR A 55 50.47 -21.12 -21.48
CA THR A 55 49.29 -20.52 -20.86
C THR A 55 49.45 -20.33 -19.36
N TYR A 56 50.12 -21.26 -18.67
CA TYR A 56 50.39 -21.11 -17.23
C TYR A 56 51.36 -19.96 -16.94
N GLU A 57 52.25 -19.63 -17.90
CA GLU A 57 53.16 -18.47 -17.83
C GLU A 57 52.48 -17.13 -18.14
N LYS A 58 51.28 -17.12 -18.74
CA LYS A 58 50.52 -15.89 -19.10
C LYS A 58 49.27 -15.70 -18.24
N LEU A 59 49.42 -15.85 -16.93
CA LEU A 59 48.38 -15.48 -15.97
C LEU A 59 48.61 -14.03 -15.54
N LYS A 60 47.71 -13.11 -15.90
CA LYS A 60 47.72 -11.75 -15.33
C LYS A 60 47.00 -11.76 -13.99
N THR A 61 47.62 -11.07 -13.03
CA THR A 61 47.07 -10.87 -11.70
C THR A 61 46.08 -9.70 -11.74
N TYR A 62 44.86 -9.94 -11.29
CA TYR A 62 43.80 -8.95 -11.11
C TYR A 62 43.43 -8.85 -9.63
N TYR A 63 42.86 -7.71 -9.24
CA TYR A 63 42.42 -7.42 -7.89
C TYR A 63 40.92 -7.17 -7.88
N ARG A 64 40.23 -7.82 -6.95
CA ARG A 64 38.79 -7.63 -6.71
C ARG A 64 38.56 -7.26 -5.26
N ILE A 65 37.67 -6.32 -5.03
CA ILE A 65 37.24 -5.96 -3.68
C ILE A 65 36.03 -6.78 -3.29
N ASN A 66 36.11 -7.36 -2.10
CA ASN A 66 34.99 -7.92 -1.39
C ASN A 66 34.77 -7.09 -0.12
N GLU A 67 33.62 -6.45 -0.02
CA GLU A 67 33.28 -5.57 1.09
C GLU A 67 32.16 -6.16 1.97
N ILE A 68 32.25 -5.92 3.27
CA ILE A 68 31.12 -6.01 4.19
C ILE A 68 30.68 -4.57 4.46
N ILE A 69 29.44 -4.26 4.08
CA ILE A 69 28.84 -2.94 4.23
C ILE A 69 27.95 -2.90 5.48
N LYS A 70 28.02 -1.79 6.22
CA LYS A 70 27.09 -1.46 7.30
C LYS A 70 26.37 -0.15 6.97
N VAL A 71 25.13 -0.02 7.43
CA VAL A 71 24.39 1.24 7.35
C VAL A 71 25.07 2.31 8.20
N ASN A 72 25.21 3.51 7.65
CA ASN A 72 25.67 4.69 8.36
C ASN A 72 24.52 5.27 9.19
N GLU A 73 24.36 4.76 10.42
CA GLU A 73 23.27 5.16 11.33
C GLU A 73 23.23 6.68 11.56
N SER A 74 24.38 7.34 11.68
CA SER A 74 24.49 8.80 11.83
C SER A 74 23.96 9.57 10.61
N PHE A 75 24.31 9.16 9.39
CA PHE A 75 23.78 9.79 8.18
C PHE A 75 22.27 9.58 8.05
N VAL A 76 21.80 8.36 8.34
CA VAL A 76 20.38 8.03 8.28
C VAL A 76 19.58 8.85 9.30
N LEU A 77 20.07 9.00 10.54
CA LEU A 77 19.39 9.80 11.56
C LEU A 77 19.25 11.27 11.18
N ILE A 78 20.32 11.90 10.67
CA ILE A 78 20.29 13.30 10.22
C ILE A 78 19.28 13.47 9.07
N GLU A 79 19.26 12.53 8.14
CA GLU A 79 18.31 12.60 7.01
C GLU A 79 16.89 12.24 7.43
N MET A 80 16.69 11.38 8.43
CA MET A 80 15.39 11.15 9.05
C MET A 80 14.88 12.38 9.81
N GLU A 81 15.74 13.18 10.46
CA GLU A 81 15.32 14.45 11.06
C GLU A 81 14.82 15.45 10.02
N LYS A 82 15.40 15.43 8.82
CA LYS A 82 14.95 16.29 7.70
C LYS A 82 13.74 15.72 6.96
N MET A 83 13.55 14.39 6.96
CA MET A 83 12.44 13.72 6.29
C MET A 83 11.23 13.60 7.22
N GLY A 84 10.11 14.23 6.84
CA GLY A 84 8.82 14.03 7.53
C GLY A 84 8.30 15.23 8.32
N LEU A 85 8.98 16.38 8.23
CA LEU A 85 8.45 17.66 8.70
C LEU A 85 7.49 18.23 7.65
N PHE A 86 6.28 18.60 8.07
CA PHE A 86 5.30 19.29 7.24
C PHE A 86 4.69 20.45 8.03
N ILE A 87 4.38 21.55 7.34
CA ILE A 87 3.86 22.76 7.95
C ILE A 87 2.34 22.70 7.91
N ILE A 88 1.70 22.91 9.06
CA ILE A 88 0.26 23.15 9.16
C ILE A 88 0.08 24.61 9.53
N ALA A 89 -0.78 25.31 8.79
CA ALA A 89 -1.12 26.70 9.04
C ALA A 89 -2.62 26.84 9.18
N SER A 90 -3.06 27.66 10.14
CA SER A 90 -4.46 28.01 10.35
C SER A 90 -4.58 29.51 10.59
N SER A 91 -5.66 30.12 10.10
CA SER A 91 -6.02 31.50 10.46
C SER A 91 -6.59 31.61 11.88
N ASP A 92 -6.98 30.49 12.49
CA ASP A 92 -7.51 30.43 13.84
C ASP A 92 -6.36 30.25 14.85
N ILE A 93 -6.14 31.29 15.65
CA ILE A 93 -5.05 31.39 16.64
C ILE A 93 -5.43 30.69 17.95
N SER A 94 -6.71 30.36 18.15
CA SER A 94 -7.19 29.71 19.38
C SER A 94 -6.92 28.21 19.42
N LEU A 95 -6.56 27.60 18.29
CA LEU A 95 -6.32 26.17 18.17
C LEU A 95 -5.00 25.75 18.80
N SER A 96 -5.06 24.75 19.68
CA SER A 96 -3.84 24.09 20.15
C SER A 96 -3.14 23.33 19.01
N PRO A 97 -1.81 23.14 19.08
CA PRO A 97 -1.08 22.32 18.10
C PRO A 97 -1.65 20.90 17.95
N GLU A 98 -2.12 20.30 19.03
CA GLU A 98 -2.71 18.96 19.05
C GLU A 98 -4.04 18.90 18.29
N GLU A 99 -4.91 19.88 18.49
CA GLU A 99 -6.17 20.00 17.76
C GLU A 99 -5.93 20.28 16.27
N MET A 100 -4.96 21.15 15.96
CA MET A 100 -4.57 21.45 14.59
C MET A 100 -4.09 20.18 13.86
N LEU A 101 -3.24 19.38 14.51
CA LEU A 101 -2.80 18.10 13.97
C LEU A 101 -3.95 17.10 13.83
N LYS A 102 -4.85 17.04 14.81
CA LYS A 102 -6.03 16.16 14.78
C LYS A 102 -6.96 16.51 13.61
N TYR A 103 -7.24 17.79 13.37
CA TYR A 103 -8.08 18.23 12.25
C TYR A 103 -7.41 17.93 10.91
N TYR A 104 -6.12 18.23 10.77
CA TYR A 104 -5.36 17.89 9.58
C TYR A 104 -5.40 16.39 9.28
N LYS A 105 -5.15 15.53 10.29
CA LYS A 105 -5.25 14.06 10.14
C LYS A 105 -6.68 13.59 9.85
N GLY A 106 -7.69 14.35 10.26
CA GLY A 106 -9.10 14.10 9.96
C GLY A 106 -9.46 14.27 8.48
N GLN A 107 -8.69 15.08 7.73
CA GLN A 107 -8.94 15.36 6.31
C GLN A 107 -8.83 14.11 5.42
N ASP A 108 -7.96 13.17 5.78
CA ASP A 108 -7.80 11.88 5.08
C ASP A 108 -9.11 11.06 5.00
N LYS A 109 -10.04 11.26 5.95
CA LYS A 109 -11.36 10.61 5.88
C LYS A 109 -12.17 11.06 4.66
N VAL A 110 -12.03 12.33 4.26
CA VAL A 110 -12.72 12.88 3.09
C VAL A 110 -12.15 12.26 1.81
N GLU A 111 -10.83 12.13 1.71
CA GLU A 111 -10.17 11.51 0.56
C GLU A 111 -10.55 10.04 0.38
N LYS A 112 -10.60 9.29 1.49
CA LYS A 112 -11.10 7.91 1.50
C LYS A 112 -12.56 7.83 1.05
N GLY A 113 -13.39 8.83 1.39
CA GLY A 113 -14.75 8.96 0.88
C GLY A 113 -14.80 9.15 -0.64
N PHE A 114 -13.92 9.97 -1.22
CA PHE A 114 -13.86 10.11 -2.69
C PHE A 114 -13.31 8.86 -3.39
N LEU A 115 -12.44 8.10 -2.72
CA LEU A 115 -11.98 6.80 -3.23
C LEU A 115 -13.15 5.84 -3.45
N PHE A 116 -14.17 5.89 -2.60
CA PHE A 116 -15.40 5.08 -2.75
C PHE A 116 -16.13 5.38 -4.06
N LEU A 117 -16.21 6.66 -4.47
CA LEU A 117 -16.83 7.05 -5.74
C LEU A 117 -16.03 6.56 -6.96
N LYS A 118 -14.70 6.48 -6.82
CA LYS A 118 -13.81 5.98 -7.88
C LYS A 118 -13.74 4.45 -7.91
N SER A 119 -14.17 3.78 -6.84
CA SER A 119 -14.10 2.32 -6.73
C SER A 119 -15.16 1.64 -7.60
N ASP A 120 -14.86 0.41 -8.06
CA ASP A 120 -15.77 -0.38 -8.90
C ASP A 120 -17.04 -0.86 -8.16
N THR A 121 -17.19 -0.49 -6.89
CA THR A 121 -18.29 -0.88 -6.00
C THR A 121 -19.67 -0.57 -6.56
N PHE A 122 -19.81 0.53 -7.28
CA PHE A 122 -21.09 0.94 -7.86
C PHE A 122 -21.21 0.66 -9.36
N SER A 123 -20.24 -0.04 -9.96
CA SER A 123 -20.20 -0.27 -11.40
C SER A 123 -20.33 1.02 -12.23
N ILE A 124 -19.94 2.18 -11.67
CA ILE A 124 -19.97 3.48 -12.37
C ILE A 124 -19.05 3.45 -13.59
N SER A 125 -17.94 2.72 -13.48
CA SER A 125 -17.04 2.36 -14.59
C SER A 125 -17.77 1.76 -15.80
N LYS A 126 -18.93 1.11 -15.58
CA LYS A 126 -19.76 0.47 -16.61
C LYS A 126 -20.81 1.41 -17.20
N VAL A 127 -21.03 2.58 -16.60
CA VAL A 127 -22.00 3.59 -17.07
C VAL A 127 -21.28 4.58 -17.96
N TYR A 128 -21.35 4.37 -19.28
CA TYR A 128 -20.76 5.29 -20.26
C TYR A 128 -21.71 6.46 -20.55
N LEU A 129 -21.32 7.67 -20.14
CA LEU A 129 -22.07 8.90 -20.41
C LEU A 129 -21.31 9.78 -21.42
N LYS A 130 -21.94 10.09 -22.55
CA LYS A 130 -21.36 10.94 -23.62
C LYS A 130 -21.50 12.44 -23.33
N ASN A 131 -22.60 12.85 -22.68
CA ASN A 131 -22.93 14.27 -22.51
C ASN A 131 -22.40 14.80 -21.18
N LYS A 132 -21.72 15.96 -21.22
CA LYS A 132 -21.16 16.63 -20.03
C LYS A 132 -22.19 16.84 -18.93
N SER A 133 -23.38 17.35 -19.26
CA SER A 133 -24.44 17.60 -18.28
C SER A 133 -24.93 16.32 -17.57
N LYS A 134 -24.91 15.17 -18.25
CA LYS A 134 -25.27 13.89 -17.63
C LYS A 134 -24.19 13.41 -16.66
N ILE A 135 -22.91 13.65 -16.99
CA ILE A 135 -21.78 13.33 -16.10
C ILE A 135 -21.86 14.18 -14.83
N GLU A 136 -22.14 15.47 -14.96
CA GLU A 136 -22.32 16.39 -13.82
C GLU A 136 -23.48 15.96 -12.92
N ALA A 137 -24.65 15.66 -13.51
CA ALA A 137 -25.81 15.19 -12.76
C ALA A 137 -25.53 13.86 -12.02
N LEU A 138 -24.93 12.89 -12.70
CA LEU A 138 -24.56 11.61 -12.07
C LEU A 138 -23.56 11.82 -10.93
N THR A 139 -22.56 12.68 -11.13
CA THR A 139 -21.56 13.00 -10.10
C THR A 139 -22.21 13.62 -8.87
N MET A 140 -23.17 14.54 -9.06
CA MET A 140 -23.92 15.14 -7.95
C MET A 140 -24.71 14.08 -7.17
N ILE A 141 -25.43 13.20 -7.86
CA ILE A 141 -26.18 12.10 -7.22
C ILE A 141 -25.24 11.19 -6.44
N MET A 142 -24.09 10.85 -7.02
CA MET A 142 -23.08 10.02 -6.37
C MET A 142 -22.52 10.66 -5.09
N VAL A 143 -22.22 11.96 -5.11
CA VAL A 143 -21.77 12.70 -3.93
C VAL A 143 -22.86 12.72 -2.85
N LEU A 144 -24.13 12.90 -3.24
CA LEU A 144 -25.27 12.82 -2.33
C LEU A 144 -25.38 11.42 -1.70
N CYS A 145 -25.23 10.36 -2.50
CA CYS A 145 -25.18 9.00 -1.99
C CYS A 145 -24.04 8.84 -0.98
N LEU A 146 -22.82 9.27 -1.30
CA LEU A 146 -21.67 9.20 -0.39
C LEU A 146 -21.96 9.88 0.96
N MET A 147 -22.63 11.03 0.95
CA MET A 147 -23.07 11.70 2.18
C MET A 147 -24.03 10.82 2.99
N ILE A 148 -25.04 10.24 2.35
CA ILE A 148 -26.00 9.33 2.99
C ILE A 148 -25.29 8.12 3.59
N TYR A 149 -24.36 7.50 2.85
CA TYR A 149 -23.55 6.38 3.34
C TYR A 149 -22.74 6.77 4.58
N SER A 150 -22.13 7.96 4.56
CA SER A 150 -21.31 8.46 5.68
C SER A 150 -22.16 8.70 6.93
N ILE A 151 -23.34 9.30 6.79
CA ILE A 151 -24.27 9.52 7.90
C ILE A 151 -24.78 8.19 8.45
N ALA A 152 -25.17 7.25 7.58
CA ALA A 152 -25.65 5.94 7.99
C ALA A 152 -24.56 5.13 8.71
N GLU A 153 -23.30 5.21 8.25
CA GLU A 153 -22.15 4.57 8.89
C GLU A 153 -21.86 5.15 10.25
N TRP A 154 -21.89 6.48 10.36
CA TRP A 154 -21.74 7.17 11.64
C TRP A 154 -22.84 6.76 12.63
N LYS A 155 -24.12 6.77 12.21
CA LYS A 155 -25.24 6.35 13.04
C LYS A 155 -25.13 4.89 13.48
N LEU A 156 -24.76 3.98 12.58
CA LEU A 156 -24.58 2.57 12.91
C LEU A 156 -23.47 2.39 13.96
N ARG A 157 -22.33 3.06 13.78
CA ARG A 157 -21.21 2.93 14.71
C ARG A 157 -21.52 3.46 16.10
N ILE A 158 -22.22 4.60 16.19
CA ILE A 158 -22.71 5.11 17.48
C ILE A 158 -23.60 4.09 18.15
N LYS A 159 -24.60 3.56 17.43
CA LYS A 159 -25.53 2.58 18.00
C LYS A 159 -24.82 1.31 18.49
N LEU A 160 -23.90 0.75 17.71
CA LEU A 160 -23.10 -0.41 18.11
C LEU A 160 -22.20 -0.13 19.31
N GLU A 161 -21.75 1.11 19.47
CA GLU A 161 -20.93 1.53 20.61
C GLU A 161 -21.78 1.65 21.87
N ASP A 162 -22.93 2.34 21.79
CA ASP A 162 -23.89 2.56 22.87
C ASP A 162 -24.51 1.23 23.38
N GLU A 163 -24.89 0.33 22.47
CA GLU A 163 -25.50 -0.97 22.82
C GLU A 163 -24.43 -2.04 23.11
N ASN A 164 -23.14 -1.72 22.97
CA ASN A 164 -22.00 -2.62 23.11
C ASN A 164 -22.07 -3.87 22.19
N GLU A 165 -22.72 -3.74 21.04
CA GLU A 165 -22.94 -4.81 20.07
C GLU A 165 -21.87 -4.82 18.97
N THR A 166 -21.82 -5.89 18.18
CA THR A 166 -20.87 -6.00 17.08
C THR A 166 -21.48 -6.67 15.85
N VAL A 167 -21.02 -6.25 14.68
CA VAL A 167 -21.31 -6.91 13.40
C VAL A 167 -20.06 -7.63 12.90
N PRO A 168 -20.18 -8.78 12.20
CA PRO A 168 -19.03 -9.40 11.58
C PRO A 168 -18.47 -8.50 10.46
N ASP A 169 -17.14 -8.40 10.38
CA ASP A 169 -16.43 -7.77 9.28
C ASP A 169 -16.37 -8.68 8.04
N GLN A 170 -15.65 -8.26 7.00
CA GLN A 170 -15.45 -9.04 5.76
C GLN A 170 -14.77 -10.40 6.00
N LYS A 171 -14.06 -10.55 7.11
CA LYS A 171 -13.36 -11.77 7.54
C LYS A 171 -14.17 -12.54 8.60
N GLY A 172 -15.40 -12.11 8.91
CA GLY A 172 -16.26 -12.70 9.92
C GLY A 172 -15.96 -12.30 11.37
N LYS A 173 -15.00 -11.39 11.62
CA LYS A 173 -14.62 -10.98 12.96
C LYS A 173 -15.58 -9.92 13.52
N PRO A 174 -15.97 -9.99 14.80
CA PRO A 174 -16.84 -8.99 15.41
C PRO A 174 -16.16 -7.62 15.41
N THR A 175 -16.85 -6.60 14.89
CA THR A 175 -16.40 -5.22 14.86
C THR A 175 -17.53 -4.24 15.15
N LYS A 176 -17.18 -3.16 15.86
CA LYS A 176 -18.04 -1.98 16.04
C LYS A 176 -17.86 -0.95 14.93
N LYS A 177 -16.77 -1.08 14.15
CA LYS A 177 -16.34 -0.08 13.14
C LYS A 177 -16.65 -0.53 11.72
N SER A 178 -17.75 -1.25 11.54
CA SER A 178 -18.19 -1.68 10.21
C SER A 178 -18.47 -0.49 9.29
N THR A 179 -18.41 -0.73 7.98
CA THR A 179 -18.76 0.25 6.95
C THR A 179 -20.16 -0.01 6.44
N MET A 180 -20.92 1.03 6.07
CA MET A 180 -22.26 0.79 5.53
C MET A 180 -22.23 0.04 4.21
N ARG A 181 -21.16 0.20 3.43
CA ARG A 181 -20.94 -0.63 2.23
C ARG A 181 -21.03 -2.12 2.55
N TRP A 182 -20.36 -2.58 3.60
CA TRP A 182 -20.38 -3.99 3.99
C TRP A 182 -21.76 -4.44 4.47
N ILE A 183 -22.44 -3.59 5.24
CA ILE A 183 -23.80 -3.86 5.70
C ILE A 183 -24.74 -3.99 4.51
N PHE A 184 -24.75 -3.05 3.57
CA PHE A 184 -25.58 -3.15 2.37
C PHE A 184 -25.24 -4.37 1.51
N PHE A 185 -23.97 -4.79 1.46
CA PHE A 185 -23.59 -6.03 0.79
C PHE A 185 -24.26 -7.25 1.42
N LYS A 186 -24.40 -7.31 2.76
CA LYS A 186 -25.13 -8.38 3.45
C LYS A 186 -26.63 -8.40 3.18
N PHE A 187 -27.18 -7.26 2.78
CA PHE A 187 -28.58 -7.16 2.37
C PHE A 187 -28.79 -7.45 0.87
N GLN A 188 -27.73 -7.70 0.09
CA GLN A 188 -27.88 -8.12 -1.30
C GLN A 188 -28.49 -9.52 -1.39
N GLY A 189 -29.47 -9.68 -2.28
CA GLY A 189 -30.14 -10.97 -2.51
C GLY A 189 -31.38 -11.20 -1.65
N ILE A 190 -31.68 -10.33 -0.69
CA ILE A 190 -32.99 -10.30 -0.02
C ILE A 190 -34.04 -9.93 -1.09
N THR A 191 -35.07 -10.77 -1.22
CA THR A 191 -36.10 -10.60 -2.24
C THR A 191 -37.48 -10.68 -1.59
N GLU A 192 -38.38 -9.76 -1.91
CA GLU A 192 -39.78 -9.86 -1.51
C GLU A 192 -40.57 -10.64 -2.57
N LEU A 193 -41.14 -11.77 -2.19
CA LEU A 193 -42.05 -12.55 -3.01
C LEU A 193 -43.49 -12.13 -2.70
N ILE A 194 -44.14 -11.53 -3.69
CA ILE A 194 -45.55 -11.17 -3.59
C ILE A 194 -46.36 -12.23 -4.33
N THR A 195 -47.20 -12.97 -3.59
CA THR A 195 -48.12 -13.95 -4.18
C THR A 195 -49.56 -13.48 -4.06
N GLN A 196 -50.31 -13.59 -5.15
CA GLN A 196 -51.74 -13.29 -5.16
C GLN A 196 -52.54 -14.59 -5.31
N LYS A 197 -53.35 -14.93 -4.32
CA LYS A 197 -54.31 -16.05 -4.38
C LYS A 197 -55.68 -15.59 -3.92
N LYS A 198 -56.70 -15.83 -4.75
CA LYS A 198 -58.12 -15.52 -4.47
C LYS A 198 -58.35 -14.06 -4.01
N GLY A 199 -57.69 -13.09 -4.65
CA GLY A 199 -57.84 -11.66 -4.34
C GLY A 199 -57.14 -11.18 -3.06
N LYS A 200 -56.46 -12.06 -2.32
CA LYS A 200 -55.56 -11.68 -1.22
C LYS A 200 -54.12 -11.68 -1.72
N THR A 201 -53.41 -10.59 -1.42
CA THR A 201 -51.98 -10.43 -1.66
C THR A 201 -51.24 -10.78 -0.38
N ASN A 202 -50.36 -11.78 -0.44
CA ASN A 202 -49.44 -12.12 0.64
C ASN A 202 -48.02 -11.77 0.18
N SER A 203 -47.25 -11.06 1.01
CA SER A 203 -45.83 -10.85 0.78
C SER A 203 -44.99 -11.65 1.76
N GLU A 204 -43.94 -12.28 1.26
CA GLU A 204 -42.97 -13.04 2.03
C GLU A 204 -41.56 -12.57 1.66
N ILE A 205 -40.71 -12.34 2.66
CA ILE A 205 -39.32 -11.94 2.43
C ILE A 205 -38.45 -13.20 2.39
N LEU A 206 -37.75 -13.39 1.28
CA LEU A 206 -36.82 -14.50 1.02
C LEU A 206 -35.37 -14.06 1.25
N ASN A 207 -34.51 -15.03 1.56
CA ASN A 207 -33.06 -14.86 1.75
C ASN A 207 -32.67 -13.87 2.87
N MET A 208 -33.49 -13.79 3.92
CA MET A 208 -33.12 -13.08 5.14
C MET A 208 -32.27 -13.98 6.04
N GLU A 209 -31.07 -13.50 6.39
CA GLU A 209 -30.20 -14.13 7.38
C GLU A 209 -30.37 -13.45 8.76
N ASP A 210 -29.94 -14.13 9.83
CA ASP A 210 -30.00 -13.60 11.20
C ASP A 210 -29.30 -12.26 11.34
N ILE A 211 -28.20 -12.06 10.62
CA ILE A 211 -27.47 -10.79 10.61
C ILE A 211 -28.32 -9.63 10.07
N ASN A 212 -29.18 -9.89 9.09
CA ASN A 212 -30.03 -8.87 8.48
C ASN A 212 -31.11 -8.43 9.48
N TRP A 213 -31.70 -9.39 10.20
CA TRP A 213 -32.63 -9.11 11.29
C TRP A 213 -31.98 -8.38 12.45
N LYS A 214 -30.75 -8.74 12.82
CA LYS A 214 -29.98 -8.05 13.88
C LYS A 214 -29.73 -6.59 13.52
N VAL A 215 -29.34 -6.31 12.28
CA VAL A 215 -29.13 -4.94 11.79
C VAL A 215 -30.44 -4.13 11.76
N LEU A 216 -31.57 -4.73 11.36
CA LEU A 216 -32.87 -4.04 11.29
C LEU A 216 -33.50 -3.77 12.67
N THR A 217 -33.40 -4.73 13.58
CA THR A 217 -34.09 -4.68 14.89
C THR A 217 -33.27 -4.01 15.98
N GLY A 218 -31.94 -3.92 15.81
CA GLY A 218 -31.04 -3.41 16.86
C GLY A 218 -31.09 -4.25 18.13
N ARG A 219 -31.26 -5.57 17.99
CA ARG A 219 -31.17 -6.54 19.08
C ARG A 219 -30.22 -7.64 18.68
N TYR A 220 -28.98 -7.57 19.15
CA TYR A 220 -27.98 -8.63 18.99
C TYR A 220 -28.00 -9.52 20.22
N GLY A 221 -29.04 -10.34 20.33
CA GLY A 221 -29.10 -11.39 21.33
C GLY A 221 -30.51 -11.73 21.78
N VAL A 222 -30.99 -12.89 21.32
CA VAL A 222 -31.41 -13.96 22.22
C VAL A 222 -30.54 -15.16 21.87
#